data_AF-A0A958K6E8-F1
#
_entry.id   AF-A0A958K6E8-F1
#
_cell.length_a   1.000
_cell.length_b   1.000
_cell.length_c   1.000
_cell.angle_alpha   90.00
_cell.angle_beta   90.00
_cell.angle_gamma   90.00
#
_symmetry.space_group_name_H-M   'P 1'
#
loop_
_entity.id
_entity.type
_entity.pdbx_description
1 polymer ?
#
loop_
_entity_poly.entity_id
_entity_poly.type
_entity_poly.pdbx_seq_one_letter_code
_entity_poly.pdbx_strand_id
1 'polypeptide(L)'
;GDRVVVQSIHSSKGEEYETVFMAGCEENVLPSRQSLRDGDEAKISEERRLMFVGITRAKTNLAVSLCRVRGSKSRANRQLPSQFLEQAGLDRLYQESSGRDTDERQGTLFMP
;
A
#
# COMPACT_ATOMS: atom_id res chain seq x y z
N GLY A 1 4.49 25.88 8.63
CA GLY A 1 3.36 25.25 9.32
C GLY A 1 3.56 23.76 9.28
N ASP A 2 3.40 23.12 10.44
CA ASP A 2 3.46 21.67 10.60
C ASP A 2 2.24 21.04 9.91
N ARG A 3 2.47 20.16 8.94
CA ARG A 3 1.40 19.61 8.08
C ARG A 3 1.76 18.22 7.59
N VAL A 4 0.73 17.40 7.41
CA VAL A 4 0.85 16.10 6.73
C VAL A 4 0.74 16.32 5.23
N VAL A 5 1.64 15.69 4.46
CA VAL A 5 1.60 15.71 2.99
C VAL A 5 0.88 14.45 2.52
N VAL A 6 -0.22 14.64 1.78
CA VAL A 6 -0.95 13.53 1.14
C VAL A 6 -0.79 13.69 -0.36
N GLN A 7 -0.26 12.65 -1.00
CA GLN A 7 0.02 12.66 -2.42
C GLN A 7 0.01 11.26 -3.02
N SER A 8 0.01 11.19 -4.35
CA SER A 8 0.20 9.92 -5.05
C SER A 8 1.67 9.49 -4.99
N ILE A 9 1.92 8.18 -5.13
CA ILE A 9 3.29 7.64 -5.22
C ILE A 9 4.07 8.28 -6.38
N HIS A 10 3.40 8.51 -7.52
CA HIS A 10 4.01 9.17 -8.68
C HIS A 10 4.54 10.57 -8.38
N SER A 11 3.77 11.34 -7.58
CA SER A 11 4.10 12.72 -7.24
C SER A 11 5.25 12.81 -6.23
N SER A 12 5.43 11.79 -5.39
CA SER A 12 6.46 11.75 -4.34
C SER A 12 7.89 11.59 -4.86
N LYS A 13 8.09 11.51 -6.17
CA LYS A 13 9.41 11.25 -6.77
C LYS A 13 10.37 12.41 -6.50
N GLY A 14 11.48 12.11 -5.82
CA GLY A 14 12.51 13.11 -5.47
C GLY A 14 12.28 13.78 -4.12
N GLU A 15 11.21 13.42 -3.42
CA GLU A 15 10.96 13.84 -2.04
C GLU A 15 11.31 12.71 -1.07
N GLU A 16 11.64 13.06 0.18
CA GLU A 16 11.89 12.10 1.24
C GLU A 16 11.34 12.63 2.56
N TYR A 17 10.83 11.73 3.39
CA TYR A 17 10.19 12.07 4.66
C TYR A 17 10.72 11.16 5.77
N GLU A 18 10.74 11.68 7.00
CA GLU A 18 11.15 10.91 8.18
C GLU A 18 10.28 9.67 8.37
N THR A 19 8.97 9.84 8.17
CA THR A 19 7.97 8.78 8.30
C THR A 19 7.04 8.81 7.09
N VAL A 20 6.80 7.65 6.49
CA VAL A 20 5.89 7.49 5.34
C VAL A 20 4.83 6.46 5.67
N PHE A 21 3.58 6.78 5.33
CA PHE A 21 2.45 5.87 5.37
C PHE A 21 2.03 5.54 3.93
N MET A 22 2.26 4.30 3.50
CA MET A 22 1.74 3.77 2.25
C MET A 22 0.37 3.13 2.49
N ALA A 23 -0.66 3.68 1.88
CA ALA A 23 -2.02 3.19 2.02
C ALA A 23 -2.49 2.41 0.78
N GLY A 24 -3.24 1.33 1.02
CA GLY A 24 -3.86 0.54 -0.05
C GLY A 24 -2.86 -0.31 -0.85
N CYS A 25 -1.89 -0.92 -0.18
CA CYS A 25 -0.95 -1.87 -0.78
C CYS A 25 -1.61 -3.24 -0.98
N GLU A 26 -2.56 -3.29 -1.90
CA GLU A 26 -3.39 -4.46 -2.19
C GLU A 26 -3.49 -4.70 -3.70
N GLU A 27 -3.73 -5.96 -4.08
CA GLU A 27 -4.08 -6.31 -5.45
C GLU A 27 -5.24 -5.46 -5.93
N ASN A 28 -5.24 -5.12 -7.22
CA ASN A 28 -6.19 -4.22 -7.86
C ASN A 28 -5.99 -2.71 -7.59
N VAL A 29 -5.19 -2.34 -6.58
CA VAL A 29 -4.79 -0.96 -6.32
C VAL A 29 -3.33 -0.74 -6.71
N LEU A 30 -2.44 -1.61 -6.23
CA LEU A 30 -1.03 -1.61 -6.54
C LEU A 30 -0.52 -3.06 -6.46
N PRO A 31 -0.53 -3.86 -7.55
CA PRO A 31 -0.77 -3.43 -8.92
C PRO A 31 -2.23 -3.07 -9.24
N SER A 32 -2.43 -2.16 -10.19
CA SER A 32 -3.76 -1.70 -10.59
C SER A 32 -4.52 -2.77 -11.37
N ARG A 33 -5.86 -2.75 -11.27
CA ARG A 33 -6.75 -3.64 -12.06
C ARG A 33 -6.44 -3.64 -13.55
N GLN A 34 -6.02 -2.49 -14.08
CA GLN A 34 -5.77 -2.34 -15.50
C GLN A 34 -4.53 -3.14 -15.90
N SER A 35 -3.43 -2.95 -15.18
CA SER A 35 -2.16 -3.64 -15.42
C SER A 35 -2.30 -5.15 -15.26
N LEU A 36 -3.05 -5.61 -14.25
CA LEU A 36 -3.35 -7.03 -14.06
C LEU A 36 -4.20 -7.62 -15.20
N ARG A 37 -5.23 -6.90 -15.65
CA ARG A 37 -6.14 -7.39 -16.70
C ARG A 37 -5.47 -7.46 -18.06
N ASP A 38 -4.62 -6.49 -18.37
CA ASP A 38 -3.90 -6.45 -19.64
C ASP A 38 -2.82 -7.54 -19.72
N GLY A 39 -2.36 -8.06 -18.57
CA GLY A 39 -1.31 -9.08 -18.51
C GLY A 39 0.05 -8.59 -19.01
N ASP A 40 0.21 -7.28 -19.18
CA ASP A 40 1.40 -6.65 -19.72
C ASP A 40 2.48 -6.54 -18.65
N GLU A 41 3.52 -7.35 -18.79
CA GLU A 41 4.63 -7.42 -17.84
C GLU A 41 5.35 -6.07 -17.70
N ALA A 42 5.41 -5.25 -18.76
CA ALA A 42 6.03 -3.93 -18.68
C ALA A 42 5.25 -3.00 -17.74
N LYS A 43 3.91 -3.04 -17.77
CA LYS A 43 3.05 -2.27 -16.86
C LYS A 43 3.19 -2.73 -15.42
N ILE A 44 3.21 -4.05 -15.21
CA ILE A 44 3.41 -4.63 -13.87
C ILE A 44 4.80 -4.27 -13.32
N SER A 45 5.83 -4.28 -14.17
CA SER A 45 7.19 -3.87 -13.80
C SER A 45 7.25 -2.39 -13.39
N GLU A 46 6.55 -1.51 -14.11
CA GLU A 46 6.48 -0.09 -13.75
C GLU A 46 5.75 0.12 -12.41
N GLU A 47 4.65 -0.59 -12.16
CA GLU A 47 3.96 -0.49 -10.86
C GLU A 47 4.78 -1.06 -9.70
N ARG A 48 5.58 -2.11 -9.96
CA ARG A 48 6.56 -2.62 -8.99
C ARG A 48 7.61 -1.56 -8.67
N ARG A 49 8.09 -0.85 -9.70
CA ARG A 49 9.01 0.28 -9.53
C ARG A 49 8.36 1.39 -8.71
N LEU A 50 7.08 1.69 -8.90
CA LEU A 50 6.35 2.66 -8.08
C LEU A 50 6.31 2.24 -6.61
N MET A 51 6.03 0.97 -6.32
CA MET A 51 6.08 0.45 -4.95
C MET A 51 7.46 0.69 -4.32
N PHE A 52 8.53 0.36 -5.03
CA PHE A 52 9.90 0.61 -4.57
C PHE A 52 10.21 2.10 -4.37
N VAL A 53 9.73 2.97 -5.28
CA VAL A 53 9.84 4.42 -5.13
C VAL A 53 9.16 4.87 -3.83
N GLY A 54 7.94 4.39 -3.54
CA GLY A 54 7.21 4.69 -2.31
C GLY A 54 7.94 4.25 -1.05
N ILE A 55 8.45 3.02 -1.02
CA ILE A 55 9.24 2.48 0.09
C ILE A 55 10.46 3.36 0.36
N THR A 56 11.21 3.72 -0.68
CA THR A 56 12.41 4.55 -0.59
C THR A 56 12.14 6.03 -0.37
N ARG A 57 10.91 6.45 -0.07
CA ARG A 57 10.62 7.81 0.43
C ARG A 57 10.77 7.91 1.95
N ALA A 58 10.68 6.77 2.65
CA ALA A 58 10.88 6.71 4.09
C ALA A 58 12.37 6.77 4.42
N LYS A 59 12.77 7.70 5.29
CA LYS A 59 14.13 7.74 5.84
C LYS A 59 14.30 6.80 7.02
N THR A 60 13.30 6.79 7.91
CA THR A 60 13.36 6.07 9.17
C THR A 60 12.19 5.11 9.29
N ASN A 61 10.96 5.62 9.28
CA ASN A 61 9.78 4.79 9.54
C ASN A 61 8.94 4.61 8.27
N LEU A 62 8.60 3.37 7.96
CA LEU A 62 7.63 3.03 6.93
C LEU A 62 6.47 2.28 7.56
N ALA A 63 5.27 2.79 7.34
CA ALA A 63 4.04 2.07 7.65
C ALA A 63 3.28 1.74 6.38
N VAL A 64 2.78 0.50 6.28
CA VAL A 64 2.03 0.02 5.11
C VAL A 64 0.66 -0.45 5.55
N SER A 65 -0.39 -0.14 4.80
CA SER A 65 -1.74 -0.60 5.11
C SER A 65 -2.45 -1.18 3.90
N LEU A 66 -3.37 -2.11 4.17
CA LEU A 66 -4.24 -2.75 3.18
C LEU A 66 -5.64 -2.91 3.76
N CYS A 67 -6.65 -2.90 2.89
CA CYS A 67 -8.04 -3.11 3.27
C CYS A 67 -8.43 -4.56 2.97
N ARG A 68 -8.97 -5.31 3.93
CA ARG A 68 -9.45 -6.69 3.66
C ARG A 68 -10.68 -6.71 2.74
N VAL A 69 -11.46 -5.64 2.81
CA VAL A 69 -12.70 -5.46 2.06
C VAL A 69 -12.75 -4.01 1.59
N ARG A 70 -12.99 -3.80 0.30
CA ARG A 70 -13.13 -2.47 -0.30
C ARG A 70 -14.43 -2.38 -1.09
N GLY A 71 -15.16 -1.28 -0.90
CA GLY A 71 -16.39 -0.97 -1.65
C GLY A 71 -17.53 -0.53 -0.74
N SER A 72 -18.65 -0.13 -1.34
CA SER A 72 -19.86 0.20 -0.59
C SER A 72 -20.53 -1.05 -0.05
N LYS A 73 -21.38 -0.92 0.99
CA LYS A 73 -22.07 -2.03 1.67
C LYS A 73 -22.78 -3.01 0.73
N SER A 74 -23.23 -2.57 -0.45
CA SER A 74 -23.89 -3.43 -1.45
C SER A 74 -22.95 -4.13 -2.44
N ARG A 75 -21.69 -3.69 -2.56
CA ARG A 75 -20.68 -4.21 -3.50
C ARG A 75 -19.29 -4.17 -2.86
N ALA A 76 -19.15 -4.96 -1.80
CA ALA A 76 -17.92 -5.11 -1.05
C ALA A 76 -17.08 -6.26 -1.65
N ASN A 77 -15.88 -5.94 -2.14
CA ASN A 77 -14.97 -6.94 -2.69
C ASN A 77 -13.85 -7.22 -1.71
N ARG A 78 -13.58 -8.50 -1.43
CA ARG A 78 -12.35 -8.90 -0.73
C ARG A 78 -11.14 -8.46 -1.54
N GLN A 79 -10.14 -7.91 -0.86
CA GLN A 79 -8.86 -7.59 -1.47
C GLN A 79 -7.81 -8.55 -0.94
N LEU A 80 -6.84 -8.84 -1.80
CA LEU A 80 -5.63 -9.58 -1.45
C LEU A 80 -4.50 -8.57 -1.21
N PRO A 81 -3.55 -8.86 -0.31
CA PRO A 81 -2.33 -8.07 -0.21
C PRO A 81 -1.62 -7.98 -1.57
N SER A 82 -1.00 -6.84 -1.85
CA SER A 82 -0.22 -6.67 -3.07
C SER A 82 0.88 -7.72 -3.16
N GLN A 83 1.03 -8.36 -4.32
CA GLN A 83 2.14 -9.27 -4.60
C GLN A 83 3.52 -8.61 -4.41
N PHE A 84 3.60 -7.27 -4.49
CA PHE A 84 4.86 -6.55 -4.29
C PHE A 84 5.29 -6.52 -2.81
N LEU A 85 4.38 -6.76 -1.86
CA LEU A 85 4.73 -6.82 -0.44
C LEU A 85 5.61 -8.03 -0.14
N GLU A 86 5.24 -9.21 -0.65
CA GLU A 86 6.04 -10.43 -0.50
C GLU A 86 7.41 -10.27 -1.17
N GLN A 87 7.45 -9.69 -2.37
CA GLN A 87 8.70 -9.46 -3.10
C GLN A 87 9.63 -8.47 -2.38
N ALA A 88 9.07 -7.50 -1.67
CA ALA A 88 9.82 -6.56 -0.84
C ALA A 88 10.17 -7.13 0.55
N GLY A 89 9.72 -8.35 0.89
CA GLY A 89 9.90 -8.96 2.22
C GLY A 89 9.09 -8.28 3.33
N LEU A 90 8.05 -7.53 2.96
CA LEU A 90 7.18 -6.79 3.89
C LEU A 90 5.97 -7.60 4.34
N ASP A 91 5.72 -8.77 3.75
CA ASP A 91 4.63 -9.69 4.10
C ASP A 91 4.72 -10.19 5.54
N ARG A 92 5.92 -10.47 6.03
CA ARG A 92 6.16 -11.06 7.38
C ARG A 92 5.91 -10.08 8.52
N LEU A 93 5.84 -8.79 8.22
CA LEU A 93 5.63 -7.73 9.18
C LEU A 93 4.15 -7.39 9.36
N TYR A 94 3.27 -8.08 8.62
CA TYR A 94 1.83 -7.97 8.77
C TYR A 94 1.42 -8.36 10.18
N GLN A 95 1.08 -7.36 10.99
CA GLN A 95 0.43 -7.56 12.27
C GLN A 95 -1.06 -7.29 12.07
N GLU A 96 -1.90 -8.28 12.35
CA GLU A 96 -3.32 -8.02 12.48
C GLU A 96 -3.52 -7.14 13.72
N SER A 97 -3.76 -5.85 13.51
CA SER A 97 -4.32 -4.99 14.53
C SER A 97 -5.69 -5.55 14.90
N SER A 98 -5.74 -6.32 15.99
CA SER A 98 -6.96 -6.74 16.66
C SER A 98 -7.57 -5.54 17.39
N GLY A 99 -8.00 -4.55 16.60
CA GLY A 99 -8.74 -3.39 17.07
C GLY A 99 -10.11 -3.84 17.55
N ARG A 100 -10.35 -3.67 18.86
CA ARG A 100 -11.67 -3.77 19.48
C ARG A 100 -12.64 -2.86 18.74
N ASP A 101 -13.73 -3.45 18.28
CA ASP A 101 -15.07 -2.87 18.16
C ASP A 101 -15.15 -1.38 17.77
N THR A 102 -14.88 -1.07 16.51
CA THR A 102 -15.76 -0.25 15.67
C THR A 102 -15.60 -0.74 14.24
N ASP A 103 -16.71 -0.83 13.53
CA ASP A 103 -16.86 -1.15 12.11
C ASP A 103 -15.63 -0.71 11.27
N GLU A 104 -15.11 -1.61 10.40
CA GLU A 104 -13.93 -1.46 9.52
C GLU A 104 -12.57 -1.99 10.03
N ARG A 105 -12.34 -3.30 9.79
CA ARG A 105 -11.09 -4.02 10.08
C ARG A 105 -9.95 -3.65 9.12
N GLN A 106 -9.16 -2.64 9.49
CA GLN A 106 -7.91 -2.27 8.80
C GLN A 106 -6.71 -3.00 9.43
N GLY A 107 -5.74 -3.39 8.61
CA GLY A 107 -4.42 -3.88 9.06
C GLY A 107 -3.36 -2.81 8.80
N THR A 108 -2.49 -2.56 9.78
CA THR A 108 -1.39 -1.59 9.68
C THR A 108 -0.07 -2.26 10.02
N LEU A 109 0.90 -2.06 9.16
CA LEU A 109 2.24 -2.61 9.19
C LEU A 109 3.16 -1.47 9.66
N PHE A 110 4.01 -1.70 10.65
CA PHE A 110 4.96 -0.70 11.16
C PHE A 110 6.38 -1.25 11.05
N MET A 111 7.28 -0.49 10.44
CA MET A 111 8.72 -0.71 10.51
C MET A 111 9.36 0.28 11.48
N PRO A 112 10.16 -0.18 12.46
CA PRO A 112 11.00 0.68 13.30
C PRO A 112 12.23 1.22 12.55
#